data_AF-A0AAX1UDU8-F1
#
_entry.id   AF-A0AAX1UDU8-F1
#
_cell.length_a   1.000
_cell.length_b   1.000
_cell.length_c   1.000
_cell.angle_alpha   90.00
_cell.angle_beta   90.00
_cell.angle_gamma   90.00
#
_symmetry.space_group_name_H-M   'P 1'
#
loop_
_entity.id
_entity.type
_entity.pdbx_description
1 polymer ?
#
loop_
_entity_poly.entity_id
_entity_poly.type
_entity_poly.pdbx_seq_one_letter_code
_entity_poly.pdbx_strand_id
1 'polypeptide(L)'
;MNINIIIEHHQDGCMIFLEDFTGAFTRGKYVAEALQKVEKELNTYLLWRDHQQLTESIQMKNIIVTQKEKSNAKVYDGDTEILFHKELEPLTYAEYEYMKELVLRSAKDFQTLYESIPDKNYYRNPVRKTFYGLVPRTAKEMYEHTNGVTNFYLNGFHLQIDDQHDLYTNRVLAMKLLDENFKSYNGIVKTVRGEAWTISKILRRFIWHDRIHAKALYKLGCLKWENQIENPFFFENLLNKK
;
A
#
# COMPACT_ATOMS: atom_id res chain seq x y z
N MET A 1 6.50 21.50 4.70
CA MET A 1 6.51 20.53 5.82
C MET A 1 7.83 19.77 5.83
N ASN A 2 8.36 19.39 7.01
CA ASN A 2 9.47 18.42 7.09
C ASN A 2 8.87 17.02 6.96
N ILE A 3 9.46 16.17 6.12
CA ILE A 3 8.94 14.82 5.85
C ILE A 3 9.97 13.79 6.30
N ASN A 4 9.56 12.94 7.24
CA ASN A 4 10.34 11.78 7.64
C ASN A 4 10.16 10.66 6.63
N ILE A 5 11.26 10.09 6.16
CA ILE A 5 11.26 9.01 5.18
C ILE A 5 12.10 7.83 5.61
N ILE A 6 11.66 6.66 5.16
CA ILE A 6 12.33 5.38 5.37
C ILE A 6 12.71 4.81 4.01
N ILE A 7 13.96 4.41 3.85
CA ILE A 7 14.50 3.92 2.58
C ILE A 7 14.81 2.43 2.69
N GLU A 8 14.08 1.61 1.94
CA GLU A 8 14.42 0.20 1.74
C GLU A 8 15.06 0.04 0.36
N HIS A 9 16.21 -0.65 0.26
CA HIS A 9 16.90 -0.82 -1.01
C HIS A 9 17.38 -2.24 -1.26
N HIS A 10 17.31 -2.66 -2.53
CA HIS A 10 17.92 -3.88 -3.08
C HIS A 10 18.91 -3.50 -4.19
N GLN A 11 19.68 -4.46 -4.72
CA GLN A 11 20.65 -4.21 -5.81
C GLN A 11 20.04 -3.47 -7.02
N ASP A 12 18.78 -3.75 -7.34
CA ASP A 12 18.11 -3.27 -8.56
C ASP A 12 16.98 -2.27 -8.33
N GLY A 13 16.88 -1.68 -7.13
CA GLY A 13 15.88 -0.65 -6.87
C GLY A 13 15.76 -0.22 -5.42
N CYS A 14 14.87 0.74 -5.19
CA CYS A 14 14.54 1.23 -3.87
C CYS A 14 13.05 1.54 -3.72
N MET A 15 12.59 1.47 -2.49
CA MET A 15 11.30 1.97 -2.03
C MET A 15 11.53 2.99 -0.93
N ILE A 16 10.83 4.12 -1.02
CA ILE A 16 10.82 5.15 0.02
C ILE A 16 9.42 5.22 0.59
N PHE A 17 9.29 5.01 1.89
CA PHE A 17 8.05 5.21 2.62
C PHE A 17 8.05 6.57 3.31
N LEU A 18 6.88 7.20 3.39
CA LEU A 18 6.70 8.42 4.17
C LEU A 18 6.22 7.98 5.56
N GLU A 19 7.07 8.11 6.57
CA GLU A 19 6.90 7.46 7.88
C GLU A 19 5.61 7.85 8.59
N ASP A 20 5.22 9.13 8.50
CA ASP A 20 4.02 9.66 9.16
C ASP A 20 2.74 9.55 8.29
N PHE A 21 2.86 8.95 7.10
CA PHE A 21 1.77 8.81 6.14
C PHE A 21 1.62 7.33 5.75
N THR A 22 0.97 6.57 6.62
CA THR A 22 0.87 5.10 6.54
C THR A 22 0.48 4.61 5.15
N GLY A 23 1.39 3.85 4.52
CA GLY A 23 1.17 3.27 3.20
C GLY A 23 1.39 4.22 2.03
N ALA A 24 1.78 5.48 2.25
CA ALA A 24 2.34 6.33 1.22
C ALA A 24 3.78 5.90 0.90
N PHE A 25 4.08 5.78 -0.40
CA PHE A 25 5.38 5.28 -0.84
C PHE A 25 5.74 5.76 -2.24
N THR A 26 7.05 5.81 -2.51
CA THR A 26 7.60 6.01 -3.84
C THR A 26 8.62 4.92 -4.15
N ARG A 27 8.92 4.77 -5.44
CA ARG A 27 9.84 3.75 -5.93
C ARG A 27 10.64 4.28 -7.10
N GLY A 28 11.84 3.77 -7.24
CA GLY A 28 12.74 4.11 -8.34
C GLY A 28 13.86 3.10 -8.47
N LYS A 29 14.53 3.11 -9.62
CA LYS A 29 15.78 2.34 -9.79
C LYS A 29 16.88 2.86 -8.86
N TYR A 30 16.87 4.17 -8.61
CA TYR A 30 17.79 4.86 -7.72
C TYR A 30 17.04 5.70 -6.70
N VAL A 31 17.63 5.88 -5.51
CA VAL A 31 17.05 6.68 -4.42
C VAL A 31 16.69 8.10 -4.89
N ALA A 32 17.56 8.75 -5.67
CA ALA A 32 17.29 10.07 -6.22
C ALA A 32 16.01 10.12 -7.09
N GLU A 33 15.75 9.07 -7.88
CA GLU A 33 14.55 8.97 -8.71
C GLU A 33 13.28 8.77 -7.86
N ALA A 34 13.37 7.99 -6.79
CA ALA A 34 12.27 7.81 -5.85
C ALA A 34 11.98 9.12 -5.08
N LEU A 35 13.03 9.82 -4.61
CA LEU A 35 12.92 11.10 -3.90
C LEU A 35 12.19 12.18 -4.71
N GLN A 36 12.43 12.27 -6.02
CA GLN A 36 11.74 13.22 -6.90
C GLN A 36 10.21 13.04 -6.93
N LYS A 37 9.70 11.89 -6.48
CA LYS A 37 8.27 11.56 -6.49
C LYS A 37 7.61 11.78 -5.12
N VAL A 38 8.39 12.08 -4.07
CA VAL A 38 7.90 12.12 -2.66
C VAL A 38 6.87 13.22 -2.45
N GLU A 39 7.15 14.46 -2.87
CA GLU A 39 6.22 15.57 -2.70
C GLU A 39 4.88 15.30 -3.41
N LYS A 40 4.94 14.72 -4.61
CA LYS A 40 3.76 14.34 -5.37
C LYS A 40 2.96 13.23 -4.67
N GLU A 41 3.62 12.18 -4.19
CA GLU A 41 2.95 11.12 -3.45
C GLU A 41 2.30 11.66 -2.17
N LEU A 42 2.97 12.57 -1.45
CA LEU A 42 2.42 13.23 -0.27
C LEU A 42 1.11 13.95 -0.61
N ASN A 43 1.11 14.79 -1.64
CA ASN A 43 -0.07 15.54 -2.05
C ASN A 43 -1.22 14.60 -2.49
N THR A 44 -0.93 13.59 -3.31
CA THR A 44 -1.93 12.57 -3.69
C THR A 44 -2.47 11.80 -2.48
N TYR A 45 -1.60 11.41 -1.55
CA TYR A 45 -2.01 10.70 -0.34
C TYR A 45 -2.93 11.54 0.53
N LEU A 46 -2.61 12.82 0.72
CA LEU A 46 -3.44 13.76 1.49
C LEU A 46 -4.81 13.99 0.85
N LEU A 47 -4.87 14.19 -0.47
CA LEU A 47 -6.14 14.30 -1.20
C LEU A 47 -7.03 13.08 -0.96
N TRP A 48 -6.47 11.88 -1.05
CA TRP A 48 -7.17 10.63 -0.78
C TRP A 48 -7.61 10.50 0.68
N ARG A 49 -6.70 10.75 1.62
CA ARG A 49 -6.94 10.59 3.05
C ARG A 49 -8.02 11.53 3.57
N ASP A 50 -7.97 12.79 3.13
CA ASP A 50 -8.78 13.88 3.69
C ASP A 50 -10.05 14.16 2.87
N HIS A 51 -10.20 13.54 1.69
CA HIS A 51 -11.32 13.76 0.76
C HIS A 51 -11.61 15.23 0.45
N GLN A 52 -10.58 16.07 0.53
CA GLN A 52 -10.69 17.49 0.27
C GLN A 52 -9.66 17.88 -0.77
N GLN A 53 -10.10 18.69 -1.73
CA GLN A 53 -9.18 19.38 -2.60
C GLN A 53 -8.36 20.32 -1.71
N LEU A 54 -7.06 20.03 -1.59
CA LEU A 54 -6.15 20.91 -0.87
C LEU A 54 -6.26 22.30 -1.48
N THR A 55 -6.59 23.31 -0.67
CA THR A 55 -6.66 24.71 -1.11
C THR A 55 -5.29 25.18 -1.62
N GLU A 56 -4.21 24.60 -1.09
CA GLU A 56 -2.84 24.78 -1.56
C GLU A 56 -2.08 23.46 -1.47
N SER A 57 -1.25 23.14 -2.47
CA SER A 57 -0.35 21.98 -2.41
C SER A 57 0.61 22.08 -1.23
N ILE A 58 0.78 21.01 -0.47
CA ILE A 58 1.79 20.98 0.59
C ILE A 58 3.16 20.94 -0.06
N GLN A 59 3.92 22.02 0.12
CA GLN A 59 5.32 22.08 -0.26
C GLN A 59 6.20 21.35 0.76
N MET A 60 6.99 20.41 0.26
CA MET A 60 7.99 19.72 1.05
C MET A 60 9.17 20.68 1.26
N LYS A 61 9.49 20.98 2.52
CA LYS A 61 10.59 21.89 2.86
C LYS A 61 11.91 21.13 3.02
N ASN A 62 11.88 20.05 3.80
CA ASN A 62 13.04 19.20 4.05
C ASN A 62 12.63 17.73 4.09
N ILE A 63 13.60 16.86 3.75
CA ILE A 63 13.49 15.41 3.88
C ILE A 63 14.43 14.98 5.00
N ILE A 64 13.92 14.17 5.93
CA ILE A 64 14.68 13.60 7.02
C ILE A 64 14.66 12.08 6.83
N VAL A 65 15.82 11.48 6.57
CA VAL A 65 15.93 10.02 6.49
C VAL A 65 16.03 9.46 7.90
N THR A 66 14.97 8.82 8.39
CA THR A 66 14.89 8.28 9.76
C THR A 66 15.35 6.82 9.85
N GLN A 67 15.26 6.09 8.74
CA GLN A 67 15.74 4.72 8.63
C GLN A 67 16.17 4.40 7.20
N LYS A 68 17.23 3.60 7.06
CA LYS A 68 17.69 3.08 5.78
C LYS A 68 18.17 1.65 5.93
N GLU A 69 17.58 0.74 5.16
CA GLU A 69 17.90 -0.69 5.24
C GLU A 69 18.08 -1.32 3.87
N LYS A 70 19.03 -2.25 3.82
CA LYS A 70 19.18 -3.16 2.68
C LYS A 70 18.27 -4.37 2.93
N SER A 71 17.41 -4.67 1.97
CA SER A 71 16.46 -5.78 2.07
C SER A 71 16.83 -6.91 1.11
N ASN A 72 16.39 -8.13 1.44
CA ASN A 72 16.39 -9.27 0.52
C ASN A 72 15.15 -9.28 -0.37
N ALA A 73 14.11 -8.55 0.01
CA ALA A 73 12.92 -8.33 -0.81
C ALA A 73 13.31 -7.72 -2.16
N LYS A 74 12.64 -8.18 -3.22
CA LYS A 74 12.76 -7.60 -4.57
C LYS A 74 11.97 -6.30 -4.64
N VAL A 75 12.49 -5.24 -4.02
CA VAL A 75 11.80 -3.94 -3.91
C VAL A 75 11.48 -3.30 -5.26
N TYR A 76 12.16 -3.71 -6.33
CA TYR A 76 11.88 -3.29 -7.69
C TYR A 76 10.60 -3.95 -8.28
N ASP A 77 10.21 -5.12 -7.81
CA ASP A 77 9.07 -5.87 -8.34
C ASP A 77 7.73 -5.46 -7.71
N GLY A 78 7.75 -4.96 -6.50
CA GLY A 78 6.50 -4.86 -5.76
C GLY A 78 6.65 -4.89 -4.27
N ASP A 79 7.79 -5.33 -3.79
CA ASP A 79 7.84 -6.01 -2.50
C ASP A 79 8.62 -5.23 -1.45
N THR A 80 8.44 -5.60 -0.19
CA THR A 80 9.05 -4.95 0.96
C THR A 80 9.05 -5.93 2.14
N GLU A 81 10.07 -5.89 2.98
CA GLU A 81 10.15 -6.69 4.22
C GLU A 81 10.49 -5.80 5.42
N ILE A 82 10.87 -4.54 5.18
CA ILE A 82 11.30 -3.60 6.21
C ILE A 82 10.24 -3.46 7.32
N LEU A 83 10.72 -3.55 8.56
CA LEU A 83 9.99 -3.20 9.77
C LEU A 83 10.47 -1.81 10.20
N PHE A 84 9.56 -0.85 10.33
CA PHE A 84 9.97 0.50 10.72
C PHE A 84 10.34 0.53 12.20
N HIS A 85 11.33 1.33 12.59
CA HIS A 85 11.65 1.51 14.01
C HIS A 85 10.43 1.98 14.81
N LYS A 86 9.62 2.89 14.26
CA LYS A 86 8.37 3.38 14.86
C LYS A 86 7.31 2.27 15.03
N GLU A 87 7.39 1.19 14.25
CA GLU A 87 6.46 0.05 14.33
C GLU A 87 6.79 -0.92 15.46
N LEU A 88 7.92 -0.72 16.15
CA LEU A 88 8.28 -1.45 17.39
C LEU A 88 7.53 -0.90 18.60
N GLU A 89 7.13 0.37 18.55
CA GLU A 89 6.39 1.01 19.62
C GLU A 89 4.92 0.55 19.62
N PRO A 90 4.31 0.34 20.79
CA PRO A 90 2.89 0.00 20.88
C PRO A 90 2.04 1.17 20.38
N LEU A 91 1.00 0.87 19.60
CA LEU A 91 0.02 1.86 19.18
C LEU A 91 -0.85 2.28 20.38
N THR A 92 -1.15 3.57 20.50
CA THR A 92 -2.30 3.99 21.28
C THR A 92 -3.58 3.48 20.61
N TYR A 93 -4.67 3.36 21.38
CA TYR A 93 -5.95 2.94 20.81
C TYR A 93 -6.43 3.91 19.71
N ALA A 94 -6.19 5.22 19.88
CA ALA A 94 -6.55 6.22 18.87
C ALA A 94 -5.76 6.06 17.56
N GLU A 95 -4.46 5.78 17.64
CA GLU A 95 -3.65 5.50 16.44
C GLU A 95 -4.08 4.22 15.75
N TYR A 96 -4.39 3.18 16.54
CA TYR A 96 -4.89 1.92 16.01
C TYR A 96 -6.23 2.08 15.29
N GLU A 97 -7.21 2.75 15.90
CA GLU A 97 -8.51 3.03 15.25
C GLU A 97 -8.34 3.87 13.99
N TYR A 98 -7.48 4.89 14.02
CA TYR A 98 -7.16 5.69 12.85
C TYR A 98 -6.58 4.86 11.69
N MET A 99 -5.62 3.97 11.98
CA MET A 99 -5.05 3.07 10.98
C MET A 99 -6.10 2.08 10.46
N LYS A 100 -6.98 1.56 11.34
CA LYS A 100 -8.09 0.68 10.96
C LYS A 100 -9.04 1.37 9.98
N GLU A 101 -9.39 2.63 10.21
CA GLU A 101 -10.20 3.42 9.27
C GLU A 101 -9.53 3.56 7.91
N LEU A 102 -8.21 3.81 7.88
CA LEU A 102 -7.45 3.89 6.64
C LEU A 102 -7.40 2.56 5.89
N VAL A 103 -7.27 1.43 6.59
CA VAL A 103 -7.34 0.08 5.99
C VAL A 103 -8.69 -0.10 5.31
N LEU A 104 -9.80 0.15 6.02
CA LEU A 104 -11.15 -0.01 5.47
C LEU A 104 -11.43 0.95 4.32
N ARG A 105 -10.94 2.19 4.40
CA ARG A 105 -10.99 3.16 3.29
C ARG A 105 -10.26 2.62 2.07
N SER A 106 -9.01 2.18 2.23
CA SER A 106 -8.20 1.68 1.10
C SER A 106 -8.85 0.47 0.41
N ALA A 107 -9.45 -0.43 1.18
CA ALA A 107 -10.17 -1.59 0.65
C ALA A 107 -11.43 -1.18 -0.14
N LYS A 108 -12.22 -0.26 0.42
CA LYS A 108 -13.44 0.25 -0.22
C LYS A 108 -13.12 1.00 -1.52
N ASP A 109 -12.13 1.89 -1.47
CA ASP A 109 -11.72 2.68 -2.63
C ASP A 109 -11.10 1.81 -3.72
N PHE A 110 -10.35 0.76 -3.34
CA PHE A 110 -9.87 -0.25 -4.29
C PHE A 110 -11.04 -0.94 -4.99
N GLN A 111 -12.07 -1.35 -4.23
CA GLN A 111 -13.26 -1.98 -4.77
C GLN A 111 -14.00 -1.05 -5.74
N THR A 112 -14.21 0.21 -5.38
CA THR A 112 -14.83 1.21 -6.27
C THR A 112 -14.06 1.38 -7.57
N LEU A 113 -12.72 1.52 -7.50
CA LEU A 113 -11.88 1.59 -8.69
C LEU A 113 -12.01 0.32 -9.54
N TYR A 114 -11.90 -0.86 -8.92
CA TYR A 114 -12.03 -2.13 -9.61
C TYR A 114 -13.37 -2.26 -10.33
N GLU A 115 -14.47 -1.95 -9.65
CA GLU A 115 -15.84 -2.03 -10.17
C GLU A 115 -16.05 -1.11 -11.38
N SER A 116 -15.41 0.06 -11.43
CA SER A 116 -15.49 0.99 -12.56
C SER A 116 -14.91 0.47 -13.88
N ILE A 117 -14.03 -0.55 -13.87
CA ILE A 117 -13.37 -1.06 -15.09
C ILE A 117 -14.36 -1.87 -15.94
N PRO A 118 -14.70 -1.48 -17.17
CA PRO A 118 -15.76 -2.16 -17.92
C PRO A 118 -15.46 -3.63 -18.29
N ASP A 119 -14.22 -3.94 -18.68
CA ASP A 119 -13.80 -5.32 -18.99
C ASP A 119 -12.66 -5.74 -18.05
N LYS A 120 -12.99 -6.63 -17.11
CA LYS A 120 -12.06 -7.08 -16.07
C LYS A 120 -10.91 -7.95 -16.61
N ASN A 121 -11.03 -8.47 -17.84
CA ASN A 121 -10.05 -9.34 -18.48
C ASN A 121 -9.17 -8.59 -19.49
N TYR A 122 -9.38 -7.29 -19.69
CA TYR A 122 -8.51 -6.49 -20.55
C TYR A 122 -7.07 -6.48 -20.03
N TYR A 123 -6.13 -6.65 -20.96
CA TYR A 123 -4.70 -6.54 -20.71
C TYR A 123 -4.02 -5.85 -21.91
N ARG A 124 -2.92 -5.16 -21.63
CA ARG A 124 -2.01 -4.60 -22.65
C ARG A 124 -0.58 -5.10 -22.52
N ASN A 125 -0.18 -5.48 -21.31
CA ASN A 125 1.20 -5.80 -20.99
C ASN A 125 1.52 -7.28 -21.26
N PRO A 126 2.76 -7.60 -21.70
CA PRO A 126 3.20 -8.98 -21.85
C PRO A 126 3.22 -9.72 -20.50
N VAL A 127 3.20 -11.05 -20.56
CA VAL A 127 3.39 -11.90 -19.37
C VAL A 127 4.73 -11.57 -18.71
N ARG A 128 4.71 -11.33 -17.40
CA ARG A 128 5.91 -11.18 -16.57
C ARG A 128 5.86 -12.13 -15.39
N LYS A 129 7.00 -12.70 -15.02
CA LYS A 129 7.16 -13.57 -13.85
C LYS A 129 8.15 -12.93 -12.86
N THR A 130 7.77 -12.87 -11.59
CA THR A 130 8.64 -12.48 -10.47
C THR A 130 8.96 -13.71 -9.63
N PHE A 131 9.65 -13.51 -8.49
CA PHE A 131 9.87 -14.57 -7.52
C PHE A 131 8.56 -15.17 -6.98
N TYR A 132 7.52 -14.34 -6.83
CA TYR A 132 6.23 -14.73 -6.27
C TYR A 132 5.24 -15.30 -7.29
N GLY A 133 5.65 -15.45 -8.56
CA GLY A 133 4.81 -16.00 -9.62
C GLY A 133 4.52 -14.99 -10.72
N LEU A 134 3.35 -15.13 -11.36
CA LEU A 134 2.94 -14.24 -12.44
C LEU A 134 2.54 -12.88 -11.87
N VAL A 135 3.02 -11.80 -12.50
CA VAL A 135 2.54 -10.46 -12.19
C VAL A 135 1.08 -10.37 -12.66
N PRO A 136 0.15 -9.87 -11.84
CA PRO A 136 -1.22 -9.57 -12.30
C PRO A 136 -1.22 -8.57 -13.45
N ARG A 137 -1.99 -8.86 -14.52
CA ARG A 137 -2.03 -8.08 -15.76
C ARG A 137 -3.41 -7.60 -16.13
N THR A 138 -4.45 -8.29 -15.69
CA THR A 138 -5.85 -7.87 -15.84
C THR A 138 -6.36 -7.24 -14.54
N ALA A 139 -7.48 -6.51 -14.62
CA ALA A 139 -8.13 -5.99 -13.44
C ALA A 139 -8.58 -7.12 -12.49
N LYS A 140 -9.08 -8.22 -13.05
CA LYS A 140 -9.47 -9.42 -12.30
C LYS A 140 -8.29 -10.03 -11.54
N GLU A 141 -7.17 -10.27 -12.22
CA GLU A 141 -5.97 -10.83 -11.58
C GLU A 141 -5.43 -9.90 -10.48
N MET A 142 -5.46 -8.57 -10.70
CA MET A 142 -5.04 -7.59 -9.68
C MET A 142 -5.95 -7.63 -8.46
N TYR A 143 -7.27 -7.69 -8.67
CA TYR A 143 -8.24 -7.79 -7.58
C TYR A 143 -8.07 -9.09 -6.78
N GLU A 144 -7.98 -10.23 -7.46
CA GLU A 144 -7.80 -11.54 -6.81
C GLU A 144 -6.50 -11.59 -6.01
N HIS A 145 -5.41 -11.03 -6.56
CA HIS A 145 -4.14 -10.92 -5.84
C HIS A 145 -4.24 -10.03 -4.59
N THR A 146 -4.81 -8.83 -4.71
CA THR A 146 -4.97 -7.91 -3.57
C THR A 146 -5.89 -8.49 -2.48
N ASN A 147 -6.95 -9.18 -2.87
CA ASN A 147 -7.84 -9.83 -1.91
C ASN A 147 -7.16 -11.03 -1.21
N GLY A 148 -6.44 -11.85 -1.99
CA GLY A 148 -5.80 -13.09 -1.51
C GLY A 148 -4.65 -12.90 -0.51
N VAL A 149 -4.10 -11.69 -0.35
CA VAL A 149 -3.04 -11.44 0.65
C VAL A 149 -3.57 -11.17 2.07
N THR A 150 -4.90 -11.16 2.28
CA THR A 150 -5.48 -10.85 3.59
C THR A 150 -4.96 -11.78 4.69
N ASN A 151 -5.11 -13.08 4.48
CA ASN A 151 -4.61 -14.09 5.41
C ASN A 151 -3.07 -14.16 5.44
N PHE A 152 -2.39 -13.80 4.36
CA PHE A 152 -0.92 -13.72 4.35
C PHE A 152 -0.41 -12.72 5.40
N TYR A 153 -0.99 -11.52 5.48
CA TYR A 153 -0.59 -10.51 6.46
C TYR A 153 -1.03 -10.88 7.90
N LEU A 154 -2.25 -11.41 8.08
CA LEU A 154 -2.70 -11.89 9.39
C LEU A 154 -1.84 -13.03 9.96
N ASN A 155 -1.27 -13.87 9.09
CA ASN A 155 -0.40 -14.95 9.50
C ASN A 155 0.90 -14.48 10.16
N GLY A 156 1.24 -13.18 10.10
CA GLY A 156 2.29 -12.57 10.94
C GLY A 156 2.08 -12.80 12.45
N PHE A 157 0.82 -13.01 12.88
CA PHE A 157 0.47 -13.43 14.24
C PHE A 157 -0.18 -14.82 14.31
N HIS A 158 -0.10 -15.63 13.26
CA HIS A 158 -0.85 -16.89 13.10
C HIS A 158 -2.37 -16.71 13.20
N LEU A 159 -2.85 -15.53 12.79
CA LEU A 159 -4.28 -15.24 12.69
C LEU A 159 -4.78 -15.58 11.29
N GLN A 160 -6.05 -15.98 11.20
CA GLN A 160 -6.69 -16.33 9.94
C GLN A 160 -8.19 -16.03 10.01
N ILE A 161 -8.76 -15.58 8.89
CA ILE A 161 -10.20 -15.44 8.66
C ILE A 161 -10.65 -16.37 7.52
N ASP A 162 -11.96 -16.56 7.40
CA ASP A 162 -12.58 -17.06 6.17
C ASP A 162 -12.55 -15.96 5.10
N ASP A 163 -11.64 -16.10 4.13
CA ASP A 163 -11.34 -15.09 3.11
C ASP A 163 -12.11 -15.26 1.79
N GLN A 164 -13.21 -16.04 1.80
CA GLN A 164 -14.03 -16.31 0.62
C GLN A 164 -15.01 -15.18 0.25
N HIS A 165 -14.75 -13.95 0.71
CA HIS A 165 -15.57 -12.76 0.45
C HIS A 165 -14.85 -11.74 -0.44
N ASP A 166 -15.51 -10.63 -0.74
CA ASP A 166 -14.88 -9.48 -1.39
C ASP A 166 -13.80 -8.83 -0.49
N LEU A 167 -12.91 -8.05 -1.11
CA LEU A 167 -11.79 -7.36 -0.44
C LEU A 167 -12.23 -6.55 0.79
N TYR A 168 -13.31 -5.76 0.68
CA TYR A 168 -13.76 -4.91 1.78
C TYR A 168 -14.27 -5.77 2.94
N THR A 169 -15.12 -6.75 2.66
CA THR A 169 -15.65 -7.67 3.68
C THR A 169 -14.53 -8.43 4.37
N ASN A 170 -13.56 -8.95 3.62
CA ASN A 170 -12.38 -9.62 4.18
C ASN A 170 -11.55 -8.68 5.07
N ARG A 171 -11.39 -7.41 4.69
CA ARG A 171 -10.70 -6.41 5.52
C ARG A 171 -11.49 -6.10 6.79
N VAL A 172 -12.81 -6.02 6.74
CA VAL A 172 -13.67 -5.87 7.93
C VAL A 172 -13.51 -7.06 8.89
N LEU A 173 -13.52 -8.29 8.37
CA LEU A 173 -13.31 -9.50 9.19
C LEU A 173 -11.91 -9.52 9.81
N ALA A 174 -10.88 -9.16 9.04
CA ALA A 174 -9.52 -9.03 9.52
C ALA A 174 -9.42 -8.00 10.66
N MET A 175 -10.06 -6.84 10.51
CA MET A 175 -10.07 -5.80 11.54
C MET A 175 -10.79 -6.25 12.83
N LYS A 176 -11.92 -6.97 12.72
CA LYS A 176 -12.58 -7.57 13.89
C LYS A 176 -11.67 -8.55 14.63
N LEU A 177 -10.98 -9.42 13.89
CA LEU A 177 -10.04 -10.36 14.47
C LEU A 177 -8.85 -9.66 15.14
N LEU A 178 -8.35 -8.57 14.54
CA LEU A 178 -7.32 -7.75 15.18
C LEU A 178 -7.85 -7.03 16.43
N ASP A 179 -9.08 -6.52 16.43
CA ASP A 179 -9.71 -5.87 17.60
C ASP A 179 -9.76 -6.84 18.80
N GLU A 180 -10.16 -8.09 18.57
CA GLU A 180 -10.21 -9.16 19.60
C GLU A 180 -8.83 -9.49 20.18
N ASN A 181 -7.77 -9.30 19.38
CA ASN A 181 -6.40 -9.68 19.74
C ASN A 181 -5.48 -8.48 20.04
N PHE A 182 -5.98 -7.25 19.90
CA PHE A 182 -5.15 -6.03 19.94
C PHE A 182 -4.38 -5.92 21.25
N LYS A 183 -5.06 -6.10 22.39
CA LYS A 183 -4.42 -6.03 23.72
C LYS A 183 -3.30 -7.06 23.91
N SER A 184 -3.40 -8.23 23.28
CA SER A 184 -2.43 -9.31 23.39
C SER A 184 -1.22 -9.14 22.49
N TYR A 185 -1.37 -8.44 21.35
CA TYR A 185 -0.34 -8.34 20.32
C TYR A 185 0.21 -6.93 20.11
N ASN A 186 -0.40 -5.90 20.68
CA ASN A 186 0.12 -4.54 20.59
C ASN A 186 1.51 -4.43 21.27
N GLY A 187 2.47 -3.83 20.57
CA GLY A 187 3.88 -3.76 21.00
C GLY A 187 4.65 -5.08 20.94
N ILE A 188 4.06 -6.17 20.43
CA ILE A 188 4.74 -7.45 20.26
C ILE A 188 5.31 -7.57 18.85
N VAL A 189 6.56 -8.04 18.77
CA VAL A 189 7.22 -8.42 17.52
C VAL A 189 7.22 -9.95 17.39
N LYS A 190 6.67 -10.48 16.30
CA LYS A 190 6.77 -11.91 15.95
C LYS A 190 7.56 -12.09 14.67
N THR A 191 8.37 -13.14 14.61
CA THR A 191 9.08 -13.51 13.37
C THR A 191 8.41 -14.74 12.75
N VAL A 192 7.94 -14.60 11.51
CA VAL A 192 7.30 -15.67 10.76
C VAL A 192 7.99 -15.79 9.41
N ARG A 193 8.52 -16.99 9.10
CA ARG A 193 9.29 -17.27 7.86
C ARG A 193 10.47 -16.31 7.63
N GLY A 194 11.10 -15.84 8.70
CA GLY A 194 12.25 -14.94 8.64
C GLY A 194 11.90 -13.44 8.54
N GLU A 195 10.62 -13.09 8.47
CA GLU A 195 10.15 -11.70 8.47
C GLU A 195 9.56 -11.31 9.83
N ALA A 196 9.91 -10.12 10.33
CA ALA A 196 9.38 -9.57 11.57
C ALA A 196 8.06 -8.81 11.34
N TRP A 197 7.08 -9.05 12.21
CA TRP A 197 5.70 -8.56 12.13
C TRP A 197 5.27 -7.91 13.44
N THR A 198 4.59 -6.77 13.32
CA THR A 198 3.86 -6.09 14.39
C THR A 198 2.45 -5.74 13.89
N ILE A 199 1.51 -5.42 14.79
CA ILE A 199 0.17 -4.96 14.38
C ILE A 199 0.28 -3.72 13.47
N SER A 200 1.15 -2.78 13.82
CA SER A 200 1.39 -1.58 13.03
C SER A 200 1.85 -1.91 11.59
N LYS A 201 2.78 -2.86 11.45
CA LYS A 201 3.22 -3.34 10.14
C LYS A 201 2.09 -4.00 9.35
N ILE A 202 1.26 -4.83 9.97
CA ILE A 202 0.11 -5.46 9.30
C ILE A 202 -0.83 -4.40 8.72
N LEU A 203 -1.18 -3.40 9.52
CA LEU A 203 -2.06 -2.30 9.09
C LEU A 203 -1.43 -1.49 7.95
N ARG A 204 -0.13 -1.16 8.05
CA ARG A 204 0.60 -0.50 6.97
C ARG A 204 0.60 -1.35 5.69
N ARG A 205 0.82 -2.66 5.81
CA ARG A 205 0.89 -3.58 4.66
C ARG A 205 -0.43 -3.67 3.91
N PHE A 206 -1.56 -3.66 4.60
CA PHE A 206 -2.86 -3.55 3.94
C PHE A 206 -2.97 -2.27 3.11
N ILE A 207 -2.74 -1.11 3.73
CA ILE A 207 -2.90 0.20 3.06
C ILE A 207 -1.95 0.35 1.88
N TRP A 208 -0.67 0.01 2.08
CA TRP A 208 0.35 0.08 1.04
C TRP A 208 0.04 -0.86 -0.14
N HIS A 209 -0.37 -2.10 0.15
CA HIS A 209 -0.63 -3.12 -0.89
C HIS A 209 -1.87 -2.77 -1.71
N ASP A 210 -2.92 -2.32 -1.06
CA ASP A 210 -4.13 -1.84 -1.73
C ASP A 210 -3.77 -0.64 -2.65
N ARG A 211 -3.00 0.34 -2.15
CA ARG A 211 -2.58 1.52 -2.94
C ARG A 211 -1.67 1.19 -4.13
N ILE A 212 -0.67 0.32 -3.97
CA ILE A 212 0.26 -0.02 -5.07
C ILE A 212 -0.47 -0.73 -6.21
N HIS A 213 -1.39 -1.64 -5.89
CA HIS A 213 -2.18 -2.35 -6.88
C HIS A 213 -3.28 -1.45 -7.47
N ALA A 214 -3.92 -0.59 -6.67
CA ALA A 214 -4.86 0.40 -7.18
C ALA A 214 -4.19 1.34 -8.20
N LYS A 215 -2.95 1.76 -7.94
CA LYS A 215 -2.18 2.61 -8.87
C LYS A 215 -1.87 1.89 -10.19
N ALA A 216 -1.65 0.58 -10.16
CA ALA A 216 -1.46 -0.22 -11.37
C ALA A 216 -2.80 -0.43 -12.11
N LEU A 217 -3.87 -0.68 -11.37
CA LEU A 217 -5.22 -0.90 -11.85
C LEU A 217 -5.80 0.35 -12.53
N TYR A 218 -5.66 1.52 -11.90
CA TYR A 218 -6.08 2.80 -12.46
C TYR A 218 -5.38 3.08 -13.79
N LYS A 219 -4.06 2.88 -13.85
CA LYS A 219 -3.30 3.02 -15.11
C LYS A 219 -3.85 2.11 -16.19
N LEU A 220 -4.09 0.83 -15.88
CA LEU A 220 -4.63 -0.13 -16.84
C LEU A 220 -5.99 0.32 -17.38
N GLY A 221 -6.89 0.77 -16.49
CA GLY A 221 -8.21 1.27 -16.86
C GLY A 221 -8.12 2.49 -17.78
N CYS A 222 -7.29 3.48 -17.42
CA CYS A 222 -7.15 4.71 -18.21
C CYS A 222 -6.61 4.47 -19.63
N LEU A 223 -5.84 3.40 -19.87
CA LEU A 223 -5.33 3.09 -21.22
C LEU A 223 -6.45 2.89 -22.26
N LYS A 224 -7.67 2.56 -21.83
CA LYS A 224 -8.80 2.26 -22.72
C LYS A 224 -10.06 3.05 -22.38
N TRP A 225 -10.27 3.40 -21.11
CA TRP A 225 -11.53 3.98 -20.62
C TRP A 225 -11.32 5.23 -19.77
N GLU A 226 -10.28 6.03 -20.02
CA GLU A 226 -9.89 7.21 -19.23
C GLU A 226 -11.03 8.02 -18.59
N ASN A 227 -12.05 8.39 -19.37
CA ASN A 227 -13.17 9.22 -18.89
C ASN A 227 -14.29 8.45 -18.17
N GLN A 228 -14.14 7.15 -17.93
CA GLN A 228 -15.13 6.27 -17.29
C GLN A 228 -14.59 5.60 -16.02
N ILE A 229 -13.28 5.73 -15.74
CA ILE A 229 -12.64 5.09 -14.59
C ILE A 229 -12.74 5.99 -13.36
N GLU A 230 -13.29 5.45 -12.29
CA GLU A 230 -13.33 6.11 -10.98
C GLU A 230 -11.92 6.27 -10.43
N ASN A 231 -11.64 7.39 -9.74
CA ASN A 231 -10.32 7.66 -9.17
C ASN A 231 -10.40 8.04 -7.68
N PRO A 232 -10.88 7.14 -6.82
CA PRO A 232 -11.06 7.45 -5.39
C PRO A 232 -9.73 7.75 -4.68
N PHE A 233 -8.60 7.26 -5.20
CA PHE A 233 -7.25 7.53 -4.67
C PHE A 233 -6.60 8.80 -5.19
N PHE A 234 -7.26 9.56 -6.08
CA PHE A 234 -6.74 10.78 -6.67
C PHE A 234 -5.37 10.61 -7.37
N PHE A 235 -5.15 9.45 -7.98
CA PHE A 235 -3.92 9.21 -8.74
C PHE A 235 -3.85 10.14 -9.94
N GLU A 236 -2.68 10.72 -10.19
CA GLU A 236 -2.50 11.49 -11.39
C GLU A 236 -2.62 10.63 -12.65
N ASN A 237 -3.29 11.22 -13.64
CA ASN A 237 -3.51 10.59 -14.92
C ASN A 237 -2.20 10.63 -15.74
N LEU A 238 -1.54 9.48 -15.88
CA LEU A 238 -0.20 9.39 -16.46
C LEU A 238 -0.16 9.51 -17.99
N LEU A 239 -1.32 9.56 -18.65
CA LEU A 239 -1.43 9.71 -20.09
C LEU A 239 -1.17 11.15 -20.57
N ASN A 240 -1.22 12.14 -19.67
CA ASN A 240 -0.94 13.55 -19.99
C ASN A 240 0.54 13.94 -19.92
N LYS A 241 1.45 12.97 -19.79
CA LYS A 241 2.89 13.21 -20.02
C LYS A 241 3.18 13.14 -21.51
N LYS A 242 2.78 14.17 -22.26
CA LYS A 242 3.37 14.52 -23.55
C LYS A 242 4.55 15.46 -23.33
#